data_AF-W7YN11-F1
#
_entry.id   AF-W7YN11-F1
#
_cell.length_a   1.000
_cell.length_b   1.000
_cell.length_c   1.000
_cell.angle_alpha   90.00
_cell.angle_beta   90.00
_cell.angle_gamma   90.00
#
_symmetry.space_group_name_H-M   'P 1'
#
loop_
_entity.id
_entity.type
_entity.pdbx_description
1 polymer ?
#
loop_
_entity_poly.entity_id
_entity_poly.type
_entity_poly.pdbx_seq_one_letter_code
_entity_poly.pdbx_strand_id
1 'polypeptide(L)'
;MFDLLIAMKGEGVLFGHQDTYAYGISWNDVPGESDVKRVAGDYPALFGWELGGIEKGASANLDNVLFENIRKYAVKAFRQGGVNTFSWHPFSVIDRADSWSTEKHVVEKIIPGGIYHEAFKRDLDMLAYFFSL
;
A
#
# COMPACT_ATOMS: atom_id res chain seq x y z
N MET A 1 -9.70 8.80 -13.60
CA MET A 1 -9.17 9.17 -12.27
C MET A 1 -8.27 10.40 -12.38
N PHE A 2 -7.17 10.36 -13.14
CA PHE A 2 -6.29 11.52 -13.31
C PHE A 2 -7.04 12.80 -13.71
N ASP A 3 -7.87 12.75 -14.76
CA ASP A 3 -8.66 13.91 -15.20
C ASP A 3 -9.65 14.41 -14.12
N LEU A 4 -10.17 13.50 -13.30
CA LEU A 4 -11.05 13.84 -12.18
C LEU A 4 -10.29 14.60 -11.08
N LEU A 5 -9.08 14.15 -10.74
CA LEU A 5 -8.21 14.86 -9.79
C LEU A 5 -7.81 16.25 -10.32
N ILE A 6 -7.55 16.37 -11.63
CA ILE A 6 -7.28 17.67 -12.27
C ILE A 6 -8.50 18.57 -12.20
N ALA A 7 -9.69 18.05 -12.49
CA ALA A 7 -10.94 18.81 -12.44
C ALA A 7 -11.30 19.30 -11.02
N MET A 8 -10.90 18.58 -9.97
CA MET A 8 -11.12 18.96 -8.57
C MET A 8 -10.10 19.97 -8.03
N LYS A 9 -9.06 20.31 -8.79
CA LYS A 9 -8.00 21.21 -8.34
C LYS A 9 -8.56 22.59 -8.03
N GLY A 10 -8.45 23.02 -6.77
CA GLY A 10 -8.93 24.33 -6.31
C GLY A 10 -10.34 24.31 -5.71
N GLU A 11 -11.08 23.21 -5.86
CA GLU A 11 -12.44 23.04 -5.31
C GLU A 11 -12.44 22.46 -3.89
N GLY A 12 -11.35 21.80 -3.49
CA GLY A 12 -11.22 21.22 -2.16
C GLY A 12 -9.95 20.40 -1.99
N VAL A 13 -9.86 19.73 -0.85
CA VAL A 13 -8.75 18.84 -0.49
C VAL A 13 -9.31 17.47 -0.14
N LEU A 14 -8.81 16.42 -0.79
CA LEU A 14 -9.11 15.04 -0.42
C LEU A 14 -8.38 14.70 0.87
N PHE A 15 -9.13 14.37 1.92
CA PHE A 15 -8.55 13.82 3.15
C PHE A 15 -8.24 12.34 2.97
N GLY A 16 -7.03 11.93 3.35
CA GLY A 16 -6.54 10.57 3.21
C GLY A 16 -6.19 9.91 4.54
N HIS A 17 -6.37 8.60 4.63
CA HIS A 17 -5.97 7.80 5.79
C HIS A 17 -5.43 6.43 5.36
N GLN A 18 -4.30 6.03 5.93
CA GLN A 18 -3.67 4.73 5.70
C GLN A 18 -4.41 3.64 6.48
N ASP A 19 -4.62 2.48 5.87
CA ASP A 19 -5.14 1.25 6.48
C ASP A 19 -6.49 1.42 7.20
N THR A 20 -7.30 2.37 6.75
CA THR A 20 -8.52 2.79 7.45
C THR A 20 -9.56 1.70 7.71
N TYR A 21 -9.54 0.60 6.94
CA TYR A 21 -10.44 -0.54 7.14
C TYR A 21 -9.78 -1.71 7.87
N ALA A 22 -8.45 -1.72 7.93
CA ALA A 22 -7.71 -2.85 8.48
C ALA A 22 -7.74 -2.83 10.02
N TYR A 23 -7.50 -1.67 10.62
CA TYR A 23 -7.48 -1.54 12.07
C TYR A 23 -7.59 -0.06 12.50
N GLY A 24 -7.72 0.14 13.81
CA GLY A 24 -7.61 1.43 14.48
C GLY A 24 -7.04 1.25 15.89
N ILE A 25 -7.12 2.29 16.72
CA ILE A 25 -6.48 2.28 18.05
C ILE A 25 -6.97 1.13 18.96
N SER A 26 -8.22 0.69 18.81
CA SER A 26 -8.83 -0.30 19.71
C SER A 26 -9.55 -1.46 19.01
N TRP A 27 -9.38 -1.62 17.71
CA TRP A 27 -10.04 -2.66 16.92
C TRP A 27 -9.17 -3.11 15.74
N ASN A 28 -9.38 -4.33 15.27
CA ASN A 28 -8.65 -4.94 14.16
C ASN A 28 -9.60 -5.83 13.34
N ASP A 29 -9.64 -5.64 12.02
CA ASP A 29 -10.47 -6.31 11.02
C ASP A 29 -11.95 -6.45 11.41
N VAL A 30 -12.51 -5.37 11.96
CA VAL A 30 -13.94 -5.31 12.32
C VAL A 30 -14.72 -4.71 11.14
N PRO A 31 -15.69 -5.43 10.55
CA PRO A 31 -16.42 -4.96 9.37
C PRO A 31 -17.11 -3.61 9.59
N GLY A 32 -16.74 -2.63 8.77
CA GLY A 32 -17.39 -1.31 8.75
C GLY A 32 -16.71 -0.27 9.64
N GLU A 33 -15.76 -0.67 10.47
CA GLU A 33 -14.99 0.24 11.31
C GLU A 33 -14.02 1.12 10.51
N SER A 34 -13.74 2.29 11.07
CA SER A 34 -12.75 3.29 10.63
C SER A 34 -12.68 4.36 11.70
N ASP A 35 -11.49 4.63 12.25
CA ASP A 35 -11.34 5.69 13.26
C ASP A 35 -11.73 7.06 12.70
N VAL A 36 -11.49 7.30 11.41
CA VAL A 36 -11.94 8.51 10.70
C VAL A 36 -13.45 8.61 10.72
N LYS A 37 -14.17 7.54 10.33
CA LYS A 37 -15.64 7.53 10.34
C LYS A 37 -16.21 7.69 11.74
N ARG A 38 -15.60 7.07 12.75
CA ARG A 38 -16.05 7.19 14.14
C ARG A 38 -16.00 8.62 14.65
N VAL A 39 -15.00 9.39 14.22
CA VAL A 39 -14.78 10.77 14.68
C VAL A 39 -15.51 11.79 13.81
N ALA A 40 -15.41 11.67 12.48
CA ALA A 40 -15.91 12.66 11.54
C ALA A 40 -17.30 12.34 10.95
N GLY A 41 -17.81 11.12 11.16
CA GLY A 41 -19.10 10.66 10.62
C GLY A 41 -19.05 10.10 9.20
N ASP A 42 -17.91 10.20 8.51
CA ASP A 42 -17.72 9.69 7.14
C ASP A 42 -16.33 9.07 6.94
N TYR A 43 -16.18 8.22 5.93
CA TYR A 43 -14.90 7.62 5.57
C TYR A 43 -13.93 8.66 4.95
N PRO A 44 -12.61 8.41 4.94
CA PRO A 44 -11.69 9.27 4.18
C PRO A 44 -12.04 9.22 2.68
N ALA A 45 -11.65 10.25 1.93
CA ALA A 45 -11.83 10.26 0.49
C ALA A 45 -10.69 9.49 -0.22
N LEU A 46 -9.51 9.44 0.40
CA LEU A 46 -8.33 8.74 -0.09
C LEU A 46 -7.91 7.63 0.89
N PHE A 47 -7.73 6.42 0.37
CA PHE A 47 -7.45 5.19 1.11
C PHE A 47 -6.04 4.75 0.78
N GLY A 48 -5.15 4.81 1.77
CA GLY A 48 -3.78 4.35 1.64
C GLY A 48 -3.62 2.90 2.08
N TRP A 49 -2.80 2.15 1.36
CA TRP A 49 -2.49 0.75 1.62
C TRP A 49 -0.99 0.48 1.47
N GLU A 50 -0.45 -0.49 2.19
CA GLU A 50 0.98 -0.80 2.21
C GLU A 50 1.27 -2.22 1.71
N LEU A 51 2.23 -2.36 0.79
CA LEU A 51 2.56 -3.63 0.13
C LEU A 51 3.88 -4.28 0.58
N GLY A 52 4.60 -3.68 1.52
CA GLY A 52 5.91 -4.14 1.99
C GLY A 52 5.86 -5.56 2.52
N GLY A 53 6.78 -6.39 2.03
CA GLY A 53 6.85 -7.82 2.34
C GLY A 53 6.17 -8.73 1.31
N ILE A 54 5.44 -8.18 0.34
CA ILE A 54 4.86 -8.97 -0.75
C ILE A 54 5.94 -9.63 -1.60
N GLU A 55 7.07 -8.96 -1.77
CA GLU A 55 8.24 -9.45 -2.51
C GLU A 55 8.92 -10.65 -1.84
N LYS A 56 8.64 -10.89 -0.55
CA LYS A 56 9.10 -12.09 0.17
C LYS A 56 8.17 -13.29 -0.02
N GLY A 57 7.05 -13.12 -0.74
CA GLY A 57 5.99 -14.13 -0.82
C GLY A 57 5.22 -14.31 0.49
N ALA A 58 5.22 -13.29 1.36
CA ALA A 58 4.44 -13.32 2.60
C ALA A 58 2.93 -13.25 2.33
N SER A 59 2.11 -13.75 3.26
CA SER A 59 0.65 -13.63 3.19
C SER A 59 0.12 -12.29 3.69
N ALA A 60 0.90 -11.59 4.51
CA ALA A 60 0.58 -10.28 5.08
C ALA A 60 1.71 -9.28 4.82
N ASN A 61 1.38 -7.99 4.83
CA ASN A 61 2.36 -6.91 4.77
C ASN A 61 3.16 -6.81 6.09
N LEU A 62 4.12 -5.89 6.15
CA LEU A 62 4.96 -5.65 7.33
C LEU A 62 4.18 -5.25 8.60
N ASP A 63 2.94 -4.78 8.46
CA ASP A 63 2.06 -4.38 9.57
C ASP A 63 1.06 -5.48 9.96
N ASN A 64 1.23 -6.70 9.43
CA ASN A 64 0.38 -7.87 9.63
C ASN A 64 -1.04 -7.77 9.01
N VAL A 65 -1.24 -6.91 8.01
CA VAL A 65 -2.48 -6.88 7.22
C VAL A 65 -2.37 -7.88 6.06
N LEU A 66 -3.29 -8.85 6.00
CA LEU A 66 -3.32 -9.85 4.93
C LEU A 66 -3.48 -9.17 3.55
N PHE A 67 -2.67 -9.56 2.56
CA PHE A 67 -2.77 -9.00 1.20
C PHE A 67 -4.15 -9.24 0.57
N GLU A 68 -4.79 -10.36 0.88
CA GLU A 68 -6.17 -10.64 0.48
C GLU A 68 -7.16 -9.60 1.05
N ASN A 69 -6.99 -9.23 2.32
CA ASN A 69 -7.79 -8.19 2.96
C ASN A 69 -7.52 -6.81 2.34
N ILE A 70 -6.25 -6.46 2.08
CA ILE A 70 -5.90 -5.21 1.38
C ILE A 70 -6.62 -5.11 0.03
N ARG A 71 -6.62 -6.19 -0.77
CA ARG A 71 -7.37 -6.25 -2.05
C ARG A 71 -8.86 -6.01 -1.83
N LYS A 72 -9.48 -6.74 -0.90
CA LYS A 72 -10.90 -6.62 -0.56
C LYS A 72 -11.25 -5.19 -0.13
N TYR A 73 -10.41 -4.55 0.68
CA TYR A 73 -10.61 -3.18 1.14
C TYR A 73 -10.43 -2.15 0.03
N ALA A 74 -9.43 -2.32 -0.85
CA ALA A 74 -9.22 -1.44 -1.99
C ALA A 74 -10.40 -1.49 -2.98
N VAL A 75 -10.94 -2.69 -3.24
CA VAL A 75 -12.16 -2.87 -4.05
C VAL A 75 -13.36 -2.22 -3.37
N LYS A 76 -13.51 -2.36 -2.05
CA LYS A 76 -14.56 -1.68 -1.28
C LYS A 76 -14.45 -0.16 -1.40
N ALA A 77 -13.25 0.39 -1.18
CA ALA A 77 -12.98 1.82 -1.27
C ALA A 77 -13.32 2.37 -2.66
N PHE A 78 -12.95 1.65 -3.73
CA PHE A 78 -13.30 2.03 -5.09
C PHE A 78 -14.83 2.01 -5.33
N ARG A 79 -15.53 0.96 -4.88
CA ARG A 79 -16.98 0.80 -5.09
C ARG A 79 -17.83 1.91 -4.43
N GLN A 80 -17.31 2.54 -3.38
CA GLN A 80 -17.97 3.67 -2.71
C GLN A 80 -17.47 5.05 -3.21
N GLY A 81 -16.67 5.10 -4.28
CA GLY A 81 -16.18 6.35 -4.87
C GLY A 81 -14.88 6.89 -4.27
N GLY A 82 -14.21 6.15 -3.38
CA GLY A 82 -12.92 6.51 -2.80
C GLY A 82 -11.76 6.33 -3.77
N VAL A 83 -10.68 7.09 -3.54
CA VAL A 83 -9.42 7.00 -4.28
C VAL A 83 -8.47 6.07 -3.53
N ASN A 84 -7.91 5.06 -4.20
CA ASN A 84 -6.86 4.23 -3.60
C ASN A 84 -5.48 4.81 -3.90
N THR A 85 -4.58 4.77 -2.92
CA THR A 85 -3.14 4.94 -3.08
C THR A 85 -2.42 3.76 -2.44
N PHE A 86 -1.26 3.40 -2.97
CA PHE A 86 -0.46 2.28 -2.48
C PHE A 86 0.97 2.75 -2.26
N SER A 87 1.52 2.44 -1.10
CA SER A 87 2.94 2.55 -0.79
C SER A 87 3.60 1.17 -0.79
N TRP A 88 4.92 1.18 -0.87
CA TRP A 88 5.73 -0.03 -0.76
C TRP A 88 6.98 0.31 0.05
N HIS A 89 7.09 -0.28 1.24
CA HIS A 89 8.29 -0.37 2.05
C HIS A 89 8.99 -1.71 1.75
N PRO A 90 9.81 -1.78 0.68
CA PRO A 90 10.43 -3.04 0.26
C PRO A 90 11.46 -3.52 1.28
N PHE A 91 11.51 -4.84 1.48
CA PHE A 91 12.66 -5.49 2.07
C PHE A 91 13.76 -5.65 1.00
N SER A 92 15.00 -5.32 1.37
CA SER A 92 16.19 -5.38 0.51
C SER A 92 16.29 -6.71 -0.26
N VAL A 93 16.49 -6.65 -1.58
CA VAL A 93 16.73 -7.86 -2.40
C VAL A 93 17.97 -8.66 -2.01
N ILE A 94 18.91 -8.03 -1.29
CA ILE A 94 20.23 -8.58 -1.00
C ILE A 94 20.12 -9.61 0.13
N ASP A 95 19.38 -9.27 1.18
CA ASP A 95 19.36 -9.98 2.45
C ASP A 95 18.02 -9.90 3.19
N ARG A 96 17.03 -9.26 2.58
CA ARG A 96 15.69 -9.05 3.14
C ARG A 96 15.70 -8.26 4.45
N ALA A 97 16.68 -7.36 4.63
CA ALA A 97 16.60 -6.31 5.64
C ALA A 97 15.44 -5.34 5.32
N ASP A 98 14.83 -4.74 6.34
CA ASP A 98 13.72 -3.80 6.18
C ASP A 98 14.15 -2.47 5.53
N SER A 99 13.18 -1.63 5.19
CA SER A 99 13.40 -0.36 4.49
C SER A 99 14.15 0.70 5.31
N TRP A 100 14.35 0.48 6.61
CA TRP A 100 15.13 1.38 7.48
C TRP A 100 16.61 1.01 7.54
N SER A 101 17.01 -0.14 6.95
CA SER A 101 18.42 -0.50 6.84
C SER A 101 19.16 0.40 5.84
N THR A 102 20.10 1.21 6.34
CA THR A 102 20.84 2.21 5.55
C THR A 102 22.29 1.83 5.24
N GLU A 103 22.77 0.70 5.76
CA GLU A 103 24.19 0.33 5.70
C GLU A 103 24.67 -0.18 4.32
N LYS A 104 23.79 -0.18 3.31
CA LYS A 104 24.06 -0.82 2.01
C LYS A 104 23.76 0.11 0.85
N HIS A 105 24.68 0.14 -0.12
CA HIS A 105 24.43 0.69 -1.45
C HIS A 105 23.52 -0.27 -2.25
N VAL A 106 22.24 -0.37 -1.87
CA VAL A 106 21.28 -1.28 -2.52
C VAL A 106 20.93 -0.80 -3.92
N VAL A 107 20.70 0.51 -4.08
CA VAL A 107 20.17 1.10 -5.32
C VAL A 107 21.08 0.81 -6.52
N GLU A 108 22.40 1.04 -6.39
CA GLU A 108 23.36 0.78 -7.48
C GLU A 108 23.37 -0.69 -7.94
N LYS A 109 22.95 -1.61 -7.08
CA LYS A 109 22.97 -3.05 -7.36
C LYS A 109 21.67 -3.55 -7.99
N ILE A 110 20.58 -2.77 -7.96
CA ILE A 110 19.25 -3.17 -8.47
C ILE A 110 18.83 -2.44 -9.75
N ILE A 111 19.46 -1.31 -10.08
CA ILE A 111 19.25 -0.61 -11.35
C ILE A 111 19.78 -1.44 -12.55
N PRO A 112 19.40 -1.12 -13.80
CA PRO A 112 19.91 -1.82 -14.98
C PRO A 112 21.44 -1.92 -14.98
N GLY A 113 21.96 -3.14 -15.18
CA GLY A 113 23.40 -3.45 -15.10
C GLY A 113 23.89 -3.87 -13.69
N GLY A 114 23.08 -3.68 -12.65
CA GLY A 114 23.39 -4.12 -11.29
C GLY A 114 23.24 -5.63 -11.10
N ILE A 115 24.04 -6.21 -10.19
CA ILE A 115 24.10 -7.66 -9.94
C ILE A 115 22.78 -8.27 -9.42
N TYR A 116 21.90 -7.46 -8.83
CA TYR A 116 20.59 -7.86 -8.32
C TYR A 116 19.43 -7.32 -9.17
N HIS A 117 19.68 -6.79 -10.38
CA HIS A 117 18.64 -6.23 -11.23
C HIS A 117 17.49 -7.20 -11.54
N GLU A 118 17.81 -8.44 -11.90
CA GLU A 118 16.80 -9.46 -12.18
C GLU A 118 16.05 -9.93 -10.92
N ALA A 119 16.70 -9.89 -9.75
CA ALA A 119 16.02 -10.16 -8.49
C ALA A 119 15.02 -9.05 -8.15
N PHE A 120 15.40 -7.78 -8.34
CA PHE A 120 14.51 -6.65 -8.14
C PHE A 120 13.32 -6.65 -9.10
N LYS A 121 13.51 -7.08 -10.35
CA LYS A 121 12.39 -7.28 -11.29
C LYS A 121 11.40 -8.33 -10.80
N ARG A 122 11.86 -9.44 -10.21
CA ARG A 122 10.96 -10.45 -9.61
C ARG A 122 10.19 -9.89 -8.41
N ASP A 123 10.84 -9.06 -7.60
CA ASP A 123 10.17 -8.36 -6.52
C ASP A 123 9.06 -7.44 -7.11
N LEU A 124 9.33 -6.69 -8.19
CA LEU A 124 8.33 -5.90 -8.93
C LEU A 124 7.20 -6.76 -9.53
N ASP A 125 7.52 -7.96 -10.03
CA ASP A 125 6.53 -8.90 -10.57
C ASP A 125 5.52 -9.32 -9.50
N MET A 126 5.93 -9.41 -8.22
CA MET A 126 5.01 -9.69 -7.12
C MET A 126 3.98 -8.56 -6.91
N LEU A 127 4.39 -7.29 -7.07
CA LEU A 127 3.46 -6.16 -7.07
C LEU A 127 2.55 -6.19 -8.30
N ALA A 128 3.11 -6.42 -9.48
CA ALA A 128 2.33 -6.51 -10.72
C ALA A 128 1.26 -7.61 -10.62
N TYR A 129 1.64 -8.77 -10.09
CA TYR A 129 0.71 -9.87 -9.83
C TYR A 129 -0.39 -9.46 -8.84
N PHE A 130 -0.04 -8.77 -7.74
CA PHE A 130 -1.02 -8.23 -6.81
C PHE A 130 -2.07 -7.37 -7.50
N PHE A 131 -1.69 -6.48 -8.42
CA PHE A 131 -2.64 -5.61 -9.11
C PHE A 131 -3.41 -6.29 -10.25
N SER A 132 -3.02 -7.50 -10.67
CA SER A 132 -3.64 -8.23 -11.79
C SER A 132 -4.82 -9.12 -11.39
N LEU A 133 -4.94 -9.44 -10.10
CA LEU A 133 -5.97 -10.30 -9.52
C LEU A 133 -7.25 -9.52 -9.19
#